data_AF-A0A1G4K1M6-F1
#
_entry.id   AF-A0A1G4K1M6-F1
#
_cell.length_a   1.000
_cell.length_b   1.000
_cell.length_c   1.000
_cell.angle_alpha   90.00
_cell.angle_beta   90.00
_cell.angle_gamma   90.00
#
_symmetry.space_group_name_H-M   'P 1'
#
loop_
_entity.id
_entity.type
_entity.pdbx_description
1 polymer ?
#
loop_
_entity_poly.entity_id
_entity_poly.type
_entity_poly.pdbx_seq_one_letter_code
_entity_poly.pdbx_strand_id
1 'polypeptide(L)'
;MPSIAQEAIPFILSHYDSYATETKTNPKSNSPPLVIYVSGPQGSGKTYSSKAIKELLKSARPKLETIVVSIDDFYLTHDDQCQLARTFADNTMLQGRGLPGTHDMQLLANFMHGVQRNEGSLHIPTYDKSRFGGEGDRVNSLREVSLPVDLVIIEGWFLGFESTSEEKIAAMRSEKNTRRGEILRTHSLQNFIQINNSFHQYAQTLWDNSRSPSLGVVISADVQNIYEWRQEQETHLISESGHGMSNEQVKAFVLRYMPCYEIYYPLLKTGGNFGTRGTLIVSIDKERDVVGLREKQGA
;
A
#
# COMPACT_ATOMS: atom_id res chain seq x y z
N MET A 1 -22.57 10.37 2.69
CA MET A 1 -21.63 10.41 3.85
C MET A 1 -20.34 11.06 3.39
N PRO A 2 -19.53 11.63 4.30
CA PRO A 2 -18.20 12.13 3.93
C PRO A 2 -17.35 10.99 3.38
N SER A 3 -16.62 11.26 2.30
CA SER A 3 -15.69 10.30 1.71
C SER A 3 -14.45 10.14 2.59
N ILE A 4 -13.75 9.00 2.43
CA ILE A 4 -12.44 8.74 3.08
C ILE A 4 -11.48 9.92 2.89
N ALA A 5 -11.47 10.53 1.71
CA ALA A 5 -10.61 11.66 1.42
C ALA A 5 -10.99 12.90 2.24
N GLN A 6 -12.29 13.22 2.35
CA GLN A 6 -12.75 14.36 3.15
C GLN A 6 -12.39 14.21 4.62
N GLU A 7 -12.45 12.99 5.17
CA GLU A 7 -12.07 12.73 6.56
C GLU A 7 -10.56 12.75 6.80
N ALA A 8 -9.76 12.41 5.79
CA ALA A 8 -8.30 12.46 5.90
C ALA A 8 -7.73 13.88 5.88
N ILE A 9 -8.41 14.86 5.27
CA ILE A 9 -7.87 16.22 5.08
C ILE A 9 -7.58 16.96 6.39
N PRO A 10 -8.51 17.05 7.36
CA PRO A 10 -8.24 17.74 8.63
C PRO A 10 -7.04 17.16 9.37
N PHE A 11 -6.95 15.83 9.42
CA PHE A 11 -5.84 15.10 10.01
C PHE A 11 -4.51 15.42 9.31
N ILE A 12 -4.45 15.30 7.98
CA ILE A 12 -3.23 15.58 7.20
C ILE A 12 -2.78 17.03 7.38
N LEU A 13 -3.69 18.00 7.25
CA LEU A 13 -3.35 19.42 7.32
C LEU A 13 -2.88 19.84 8.71
N SER A 14 -3.50 19.32 9.78
CA SER A 14 -3.08 19.59 11.16
C SER A 14 -1.64 19.13 11.41
N HIS A 15 -1.31 17.90 11.02
CA HIS A 15 0.04 17.36 11.18
C HIS A 15 1.06 18.02 10.24
N TYR A 16 0.67 18.38 9.02
CA TYR A 16 1.51 19.13 8.10
C TYR A 16 1.88 20.51 8.66
N ASP A 17 0.93 21.24 9.25
CA ASP A 17 1.19 22.57 9.81
C ASP A 17 2.14 22.52 11.00
N SER A 18 1.97 21.52 11.88
CA SER A 18 2.92 21.24 12.97
C SER A 18 4.32 20.94 12.41
N TYR A 19 4.42 20.04 11.43
CA TYR A 19 5.70 19.68 10.81
C TYR A 19 6.38 20.87 10.12
N ALA A 20 5.63 21.64 9.33
CA ALA A 20 6.14 22.80 8.61
C ALA A 20 6.60 23.92 9.57
N THR A 21 5.99 24.03 10.75
CA THR A 21 6.43 24.97 11.79
C THR A 21 7.76 24.54 12.40
N GLU A 22 7.91 23.24 12.70
CA GLU A 22 9.16 22.66 13.23
C GLU A 22 10.33 22.87 12.26
N THR A 23 10.14 22.62 10.97
CA THR A 23 11.20 22.72 9.96
C THR A 23 11.58 24.15 9.59
N LYS A 24 10.64 25.10 9.58
CA LYS A 24 10.91 26.53 9.31
C LYS A 24 11.85 27.19 10.32
N THR A 25 11.93 26.67 11.55
CA THR A 25 12.88 27.18 12.55
C THR A 25 14.34 26.81 12.25
N ASN A 26 14.59 25.98 11.23
CA ASN A 26 15.92 25.49 10.85
C ASN A 26 16.25 25.89 9.38
N PRO A 27 16.69 27.15 9.14
CA PRO A 27 16.75 27.77 7.80
C PRO A 27 17.85 27.24 6.85
N LYS A 28 18.41 26.05 7.09
CA LYS A 28 19.56 25.50 6.33
C LYS A 28 19.26 24.32 5.39
N SER A 29 18.02 23.82 5.26
CA SER A 29 17.78 22.63 4.42
C SER A 29 16.46 22.63 3.64
N ASN A 30 16.50 22.08 2.42
CA ASN A 30 15.33 21.46 1.77
C ASN A 30 14.87 20.31 2.67
N SER A 31 13.87 20.58 3.50
CA SER A 31 13.35 19.58 4.44
C SER A 31 12.68 18.45 3.64
N PRO A 32 12.76 17.19 4.12
CA PRO A 32 12.02 16.11 3.48
C PRO A 32 10.52 16.43 3.47
N PRO A 33 9.77 16.04 2.43
CA PRO A 33 8.33 16.18 2.43
C PRO A 33 7.72 15.31 3.53
N LEU A 34 6.53 15.67 4.00
CA LEU A 34 5.76 14.79 4.88
C LEU A 34 5.15 13.67 4.03
N VAL A 35 5.48 12.42 4.36
CA VAL A 35 5.00 11.24 3.63
C VAL A 35 3.66 10.79 4.19
N ILE A 36 2.69 10.50 3.32
CA ILE A 36 1.37 10.02 3.72
C ILE A 36 1.20 8.63 3.14
N TYR A 37 1.20 7.62 4.00
CA TYR A 37 0.94 6.26 3.58
C TYR A 37 -0.56 5.98 3.60
N VAL A 38 -1.12 5.55 2.48
CA VAL A 38 -2.53 5.15 2.37
C VAL A 38 -2.62 3.64 2.21
N SER A 39 -3.10 2.96 3.24
CA SER A 39 -3.24 1.51 3.27
C SER A 39 -4.71 1.12 3.23
N GLY A 40 -5.05 0.08 2.47
CA GLY A 40 -6.42 -0.40 2.41
C GLY A 40 -6.58 -1.67 1.57
N PRO A 41 -7.61 -2.50 1.85
CA PRO A 41 -7.87 -3.68 1.05
C PRO A 41 -8.10 -3.41 -0.44
N GLN A 42 -7.86 -4.41 -1.28
CA GLN A 42 -8.23 -4.34 -2.70
C GLN A 42 -9.72 -4.02 -2.84
N GLY A 43 -10.05 -3.06 -3.69
CA GLY A 43 -11.44 -2.63 -3.90
C GLY A 43 -12.00 -1.64 -2.87
N SER A 44 -11.27 -1.32 -1.80
CA SER A 44 -11.72 -0.38 -0.75
C SER A 44 -11.76 1.10 -1.18
N GLY A 45 -11.28 1.42 -2.38
CA GLY A 45 -11.18 2.79 -2.88
C GLY A 45 -9.86 3.50 -2.60
N LYS A 46 -8.86 2.85 -1.98
CA LYS A 46 -7.57 3.47 -1.58
C LYS A 46 -6.88 4.32 -2.67
N THR A 47 -6.83 3.83 -3.91
CA THR A 47 -6.21 4.56 -5.04
C THR A 47 -7.06 5.76 -5.46
N TYR A 48 -8.39 5.63 -5.40
CA TYR A 48 -9.32 6.74 -5.64
C TYR A 48 -9.18 7.80 -4.53
N SER A 49 -9.20 7.38 -3.26
CA SER A 49 -9.04 8.26 -2.11
C SER A 49 -7.70 8.99 -2.14
N SER A 50 -6.61 8.33 -2.53
CA SER A 50 -5.28 8.98 -2.63
C SER A 50 -5.24 10.11 -3.65
N LYS A 51 -5.90 9.93 -4.81
CA LYS A 51 -6.07 10.99 -5.82
C LYS A 51 -6.98 12.11 -5.31
N ALA A 52 -8.10 11.75 -4.68
CA ALA A 52 -9.03 12.73 -4.12
C ALA A 52 -8.39 13.56 -2.99
N ILE A 53 -7.58 12.95 -2.12
CA ILE A 53 -6.80 13.64 -1.09
C ILE A 53 -5.89 14.69 -1.75
N LYS A 54 -5.13 14.33 -2.79
CA LYS A 54 -4.29 15.28 -3.53
C LYS A 54 -5.10 16.48 -4.05
N GLU A 55 -6.24 16.24 -4.71
CA GLU A 55 -7.04 17.33 -5.29
C GLU A 55 -7.69 18.21 -4.21
N LEU A 56 -8.14 17.63 -3.10
CA LEU A 56 -8.67 18.38 -1.96
C LEU A 56 -7.60 19.20 -1.26
N LEU A 57 -6.38 18.66 -1.10
CA LEU A 57 -5.22 19.40 -0.56
C LEU A 57 -4.88 20.60 -1.45
N LYS A 58 -4.82 20.38 -2.77
CA LYS A 58 -4.58 21.46 -3.75
C LYS A 58 -5.65 22.54 -3.68
N SER A 59 -6.91 22.15 -3.51
CA SER A 59 -8.04 23.08 -3.38
C SER A 59 -7.97 23.88 -2.09
N ALA A 60 -7.62 23.23 -0.97
CA ALA A 60 -7.51 23.88 0.34
C ALA A 60 -6.24 24.74 0.47
N ARG A 61 -5.13 24.33 -0.15
CA ARG A 61 -3.82 25.00 -0.11
C ARG A 61 -3.16 24.97 -1.50
N PRO A 62 -3.46 25.93 -2.38
CA PRO A 62 -2.99 25.93 -3.77
C PRO A 62 -1.47 25.96 -3.98
N LYS A 63 -0.69 26.32 -2.95
CA LYS A 63 0.77 26.34 -2.98
C LYS A 63 1.42 25.06 -2.49
N LEU A 64 0.62 24.10 -2.04
CA LEU A 64 1.10 22.86 -1.45
C LEU A 64 1.29 21.82 -2.56
N GLU A 65 2.55 21.52 -2.87
CA GLU A 65 2.91 20.59 -3.92
C GLU A 65 2.82 19.15 -3.40
N THR A 66 1.93 18.35 -4.00
CA THR A 66 1.65 16.96 -3.59
C THR A 66 1.78 16.01 -4.76
N ILE A 67 2.52 14.91 -4.56
CA ILE A 67 2.56 13.79 -5.49
C ILE A 67 1.91 12.54 -4.91
N VAL A 68 1.41 11.67 -5.79
CA VAL A 68 0.81 10.37 -5.45
C VAL A 68 1.56 9.30 -6.21
N VAL A 69 1.95 8.24 -5.51
CA VAL A 69 2.68 7.08 -6.02
C VAL A 69 2.04 5.80 -5.50
N SER A 70 1.97 4.76 -6.35
CA SER A 70 1.52 3.44 -5.92
C SER A 70 2.72 2.54 -5.63
N ILE A 71 2.65 1.71 -4.60
CA ILE A 71 3.67 0.67 -4.37
C ILE A 71 3.75 -0.30 -5.55
N ASP A 72 2.63 -0.50 -6.25
CA ASP A 72 2.55 -1.35 -7.45
C ASP A 72 3.41 -0.82 -8.60
N ASP A 73 3.77 0.47 -8.62
CA ASP A 73 4.69 1.02 -9.64
C ASP A 73 6.12 0.47 -9.47
N PHE A 74 6.43 -0.08 -8.30
CA PHE A 74 7.73 -0.64 -7.95
C PHE A 74 7.78 -2.17 -8.06
N TYR A 75 6.83 -2.82 -8.74
CA TYR A 75 6.99 -4.24 -9.05
C TYR A 75 8.32 -4.51 -9.76
N LEU A 76 8.85 -5.72 -9.55
CA LEU A 76 9.97 -6.25 -10.32
C LEU A 76 9.67 -6.18 -11.82
N THR A 77 10.71 -6.05 -12.64
CA THR A 77 10.57 -6.24 -14.10
C THR A 77 10.02 -7.64 -14.38
N HIS A 78 9.47 -7.86 -15.57
CA HIS A 78 8.99 -9.19 -15.96
C HIS A 78 10.09 -10.25 -15.84
N ASP A 79 11.30 -9.94 -16.33
CA ASP A 79 12.45 -10.84 -16.28
C ASP A 79 12.85 -11.18 -14.83
N ASP A 80 12.92 -10.18 -13.95
CA ASP A 80 13.23 -10.38 -12.53
C ASP A 80 12.14 -11.17 -11.81
N GLN A 81 10.86 -10.94 -12.15
CA GLN A 81 9.74 -11.72 -11.62
C GLN A 81 9.80 -13.18 -12.09
N CYS A 82 10.16 -13.45 -13.35
CA CYS A 82 10.40 -14.81 -13.84
C CYS A 82 11.59 -15.46 -13.11
N GLN A 83 12.66 -14.71 -12.83
CA GLN A 83 13.79 -15.21 -12.05
C GLN A 83 13.39 -15.54 -10.61
N LEU A 84 12.59 -14.68 -9.96
CA LEU A 84 12.06 -14.91 -8.62
C LEU A 84 11.21 -16.19 -8.59
N ALA A 85 10.29 -16.35 -9.55
CA ALA A 85 9.44 -17.52 -9.66
C ALA A 85 10.25 -18.83 -9.81
N ARG A 86 11.29 -18.82 -10.66
CA ARG A 86 12.22 -19.96 -10.82
C ARG A 86 13.01 -20.25 -9.54
N THR A 87 13.46 -19.22 -8.83
CA THR A 87 14.25 -19.35 -7.59
C THR A 87 13.41 -19.95 -6.46
N PHE A 88 12.12 -19.61 -6.41
CA PHE A 88 11.18 -20.08 -5.40
C PHE A 88 10.06 -20.92 -6.04
N ALA A 89 10.42 -21.91 -6.86
CA ALA A 89 9.47 -22.71 -7.64
C ALA A 89 8.38 -23.39 -6.79
N ASP A 90 8.70 -23.80 -5.56
CA ASP A 90 7.76 -24.44 -4.63
C ASP A 90 6.83 -23.44 -3.91
N ASN A 91 7.17 -22.14 -3.98
CA ASN A 91 6.36 -21.10 -3.36
C ASN A 91 5.34 -20.54 -4.37
N THR A 92 4.14 -21.13 -4.37
CA THR A 92 3.03 -20.71 -5.23
C THR A 92 2.62 -19.24 -5.04
N MET A 93 2.97 -18.62 -3.91
CA MET A 93 2.68 -17.22 -3.61
C MET A 93 3.59 -16.26 -4.41
N LEU A 94 4.77 -16.70 -4.85
CA LEU A 94 5.77 -15.89 -5.56
C LEU A 94 5.82 -16.09 -7.07
N GLN A 95 4.86 -16.84 -7.64
CA GLN A 95 4.82 -17.19 -9.07
C GLN A 95 4.35 -16.04 -9.98
N GLY A 96 4.16 -14.85 -9.43
CA GLY A 96 3.81 -13.65 -10.17
C GLY A 96 3.68 -12.46 -9.23
N ARG A 97 3.59 -11.25 -9.81
CA ARG A 97 3.50 -10.00 -9.04
C ARG A 97 2.34 -10.01 -8.03
N GLY A 98 2.49 -9.25 -6.95
CA GLY A 98 1.39 -8.90 -6.05
C GLY A 98 1.78 -8.89 -4.59
N LEU A 99 2.43 -9.95 -4.13
CA LEU A 99 2.73 -10.17 -2.73
C LEU A 99 4.08 -9.53 -2.32
N PRO A 100 4.29 -9.24 -1.02
CA PRO A 100 5.60 -8.83 -0.52
C PRO A 100 6.70 -9.79 -0.98
N GLY A 101 7.80 -9.22 -1.45
CA GLY A 101 8.89 -9.94 -2.12
C GLY A 101 8.86 -9.81 -3.65
N THR A 102 7.79 -9.29 -4.24
CA THR A 102 7.65 -9.10 -5.70
C THR A 102 7.93 -7.68 -6.20
N HIS A 103 8.46 -6.80 -5.34
CA HIS A 103 8.83 -5.43 -5.68
C HIS A 103 10.36 -5.26 -5.74
N ASP A 104 10.80 -4.35 -6.59
CA ASP A 104 12.19 -3.91 -6.70
C ASP A 104 12.53 -2.98 -5.54
N MET A 105 13.05 -3.59 -4.47
CA MET A 105 13.34 -2.88 -3.24
C MET A 105 14.50 -1.90 -3.38
N GLN A 106 15.42 -2.13 -4.32
CA GLN A 106 16.51 -1.18 -4.56
C GLN A 106 16.00 0.08 -5.25
N LEU A 107 15.10 -0.07 -6.23
CA LEU A 107 14.44 1.07 -6.87
C LEU A 107 13.59 1.86 -5.87
N LEU A 108 12.85 1.17 -5.00
CA LEU A 108 12.05 1.80 -3.94
C LEU A 108 12.93 2.57 -2.95
N ALA A 109 14.05 2.00 -2.51
CA ALA A 109 15.00 2.67 -1.64
C ALA A 109 15.62 3.92 -2.29
N ASN A 110 15.98 3.83 -3.58
CA ASN A 110 16.49 4.96 -4.34
C ASN A 110 15.44 6.09 -4.48
N PHE A 111 14.18 5.73 -4.70
CA PHE A 111 13.07 6.68 -4.70
C PHE A 111 12.93 7.38 -3.34
N MET A 112 12.92 6.63 -2.24
CA MET A 112 12.83 7.21 -0.89
C MET A 112 14.03 8.09 -0.54
N HIS A 113 15.24 7.75 -0.99
CA HIS A 113 16.40 8.64 -0.85
C HIS A 113 16.21 9.95 -1.63
N GLY A 114 15.64 9.90 -2.84
CA GLY A 114 15.29 11.08 -3.62
C GLY A 114 14.24 11.95 -2.91
N VAL A 115 13.20 11.32 -2.36
CA VAL A 115 12.17 11.96 -1.53
C VAL A 115 12.80 12.66 -0.33
N GLN A 116 13.70 12.00 0.39
CA GLN A 116 14.36 12.55 1.58
C GLN A 116 15.24 13.77 1.26
N ARG A 117 15.94 13.72 0.12
CA ARG A 117 16.76 14.85 -0.34
C ARG A 117 15.89 16.03 -0.78
N ASN A 118 14.74 15.75 -1.39
CA ASN A 118 13.77 16.74 -1.85
C ASN A 118 14.37 17.85 -2.75
N GLU A 119 15.33 17.49 -3.61
CA GLU A 119 16.07 18.41 -4.49
C GLU A 119 16.20 17.87 -5.91
N GLY A 120 16.13 18.79 -6.89
CA GLY A 120 16.30 18.49 -8.31
C GLY A 120 15.04 17.89 -8.91
N SER A 121 15.16 16.68 -9.46
CA SER A 121 14.01 15.91 -9.94
C SER A 121 13.96 14.51 -9.35
N LEU A 122 12.73 14.00 -9.22
CA LEU A 122 12.40 12.68 -8.74
C LEU A 122 11.82 11.85 -9.88
N HIS A 123 12.36 10.66 -10.09
CA HIS A 123 11.87 9.75 -11.11
C HIS A 123 10.99 8.68 -10.46
N ILE A 124 9.79 8.51 -11.00
CA ILE A 124 8.81 7.57 -10.49
C ILE A 124 8.62 6.50 -11.57
N PRO A 125 8.84 5.21 -11.25
CA PRO A 125 8.60 4.15 -12.21
C PRO A 125 7.13 4.10 -12.61
N THR A 126 6.86 3.46 -13.73
CA THR A 126 5.51 3.15 -14.15
C THR A 126 5.46 1.68 -14.50
N TYR A 127 4.41 1.01 -14.06
CA TYR A 127 4.23 -0.41 -14.26
C TYR A 127 2.98 -0.67 -15.11
N ASP A 128 3.16 -1.31 -16.26
CA ASP A 128 2.05 -1.67 -17.13
C ASP A 128 1.66 -3.12 -16.88
N LYS A 129 0.52 -3.28 -16.19
CA LYS A 129 -0.06 -4.58 -15.82
C LYS A 129 -0.59 -5.39 -17.01
N SER A 130 -0.72 -4.79 -18.20
CA SER A 130 -1.25 -5.44 -19.41
C SER A 130 -0.18 -6.14 -20.25
N ARG A 131 1.10 -5.77 -20.10
CA ARG A 131 2.20 -6.38 -20.85
C ARG A 131 2.33 -7.87 -20.52
N PHE A 132 2.96 -8.63 -21.43
CA PHE A 132 3.17 -10.08 -21.31
C PHE A 132 1.89 -10.85 -20.99
N GLY A 133 0.82 -10.57 -21.74
CA GLY A 133 -0.47 -11.25 -21.55
C GLY A 133 -1.11 -11.01 -20.18
N GLY A 134 -0.84 -9.86 -19.55
CA GLY A 134 -1.35 -9.53 -18.22
C GLY A 134 -0.43 -9.90 -17.05
N GLU A 135 0.73 -10.51 -17.30
CA GLU A 135 1.77 -10.76 -16.29
C GLU A 135 2.45 -9.46 -15.82
N GLY A 136 2.44 -8.45 -16.68
CA GLY A 136 2.90 -7.09 -16.40
C GLY A 136 4.40 -6.89 -16.56
N ASP A 137 4.81 -5.65 -16.80
CA ASP A 137 6.21 -5.25 -16.84
C ASP A 137 6.38 -3.76 -16.57
N ARG A 138 7.59 -3.38 -16.13
CA ARG A 138 7.97 -1.98 -15.98
C ARG A 138 8.08 -1.33 -17.36
N VAL A 139 7.57 -0.12 -17.52
CA VAL A 139 7.78 0.65 -18.75
C VAL A 139 9.08 1.45 -18.65
N ASN A 140 9.76 1.64 -19.79
CA ASN A 140 11.03 2.37 -19.82
C ASN A 140 10.86 3.87 -19.52
N SER A 141 9.66 4.43 -19.72
CA SER A 141 9.37 5.82 -19.40
C SER A 141 9.18 6.00 -17.89
N LEU A 142 9.96 6.88 -17.29
CA LEU A 142 9.78 7.31 -15.91
C LEU A 142 8.94 8.60 -15.88
N ARG A 143 8.05 8.72 -14.90
CA ARG A 143 7.40 10.00 -14.62
C ARG A 143 8.36 10.86 -13.81
N GLU A 144 8.88 11.91 -14.43
CA GLU A 144 9.71 12.90 -13.76
C GLU A 144 8.84 13.93 -13.01
N VAL A 145 9.26 14.27 -11.80
CA VAL A 145 8.64 15.27 -10.92
C VAL A 145 9.71 16.26 -10.49
N SER A 146 9.43 17.56 -10.63
CA SER A 146 10.30 18.62 -10.11
C SER A 146 10.17 18.73 -8.59
N LEU A 147 11.31 18.87 -7.91
CA LEU A 147 11.42 19.06 -6.46
C LEU A 147 11.83 20.51 -6.15
N PRO A 148 11.51 21.04 -4.96
CA PRO A 148 10.91 20.35 -3.82
C PRO A 148 9.39 20.13 -3.95
N VAL A 149 8.89 19.11 -3.26
CA VAL A 149 7.46 18.91 -2.98
C VAL A 149 7.22 18.99 -1.47
N ASP A 150 5.98 19.24 -1.05
CA ASP A 150 5.61 19.34 0.36
C ASP A 150 5.09 18.00 0.91
N LEU A 151 4.37 17.24 0.09
CA LEU A 151 3.73 15.97 0.46
C LEU A 151 3.97 14.88 -0.58
N VAL A 152 4.23 13.66 -0.10
CA VAL A 152 4.31 12.46 -0.93
C VAL A 152 3.31 11.43 -0.41
N ILE A 153 2.27 11.18 -1.19
CA ILE A 153 1.29 10.13 -0.89
C ILE A 153 1.77 8.82 -1.51
N ILE A 154 1.96 7.78 -0.69
CA ILE A 154 2.32 6.43 -1.14
C ILE A 154 1.18 5.49 -0.77
N GLU A 155 0.54 4.89 -1.77
CA GLU A 155 -0.61 3.99 -1.56
C GLU A 155 -0.28 2.54 -1.87
N GLY A 156 -0.87 1.62 -1.11
CA GLY A 156 -0.66 0.19 -1.31
C GLY A 156 -1.54 -0.66 -0.42
N TRP A 157 -1.76 -1.92 -0.81
CA TRP A 157 -2.75 -2.77 -0.14
C TRP A 157 -2.24 -3.41 1.16
N PHE A 158 -0.92 -3.46 1.34
CA PHE A 158 -0.24 -4.07 2.49
C PHE A 158 0.63 -3.07 3.28
N LEU A 159 0.60 -1.77 2.96
CA LEU A 159 1.45 -0.81 3.66
C LEU A 159 1.11 -0.81 5.16
N GLY A 160 2.14 -0.87 6.01
CA GLY A 160 1.98 -0.99 7.47
C GLY A 160 1.69 -2.42 7.96
N PHE A 161 1.80 -3.44 7.10
CA PHE A 161 1.77 -4.83 7.54
C PHE A 161 3.12 -5.19 8.16
N GLU A 162 3.08 -5.59 9.42
CA GLU A 162 4.27 -5.99 10.17
C GLU A 162 4.47 -7.49 10.15
N SER A 163 5.72 -7.91 9.99
CA SER A 163 6.13 -9.30 10.18
C SER A 163 5.72 -9.79 11.57
N THR A 164 5.34 -11.06 11.68
CA THR A 164 5.00 -11.71 12.94
C THR A 164 5.85 -12.96 13.16
N SER A 165 5.77 -13.56 14.33
CA SER A 165 6.57 -14.75 14.65
C SER A 165 6.06 -16.00 13.92
N GLU A 166 6.96 -16.93 13.60
CA GLU A 166 6.60 -18.17 12.92
C GLU A 166 5.58 -18.99 13.72
N GLU A 167 5.68 -18.98 15.05
CA GLU A 167 4.76 -19.67 15.96
C GLU A 167 3.34 -19.10 15.85
N LYS A 168 3.20 -17.77 15.70
CA LYS A 168 1.89 -17.13 15.52
C LYS A 168 1.28 -17.54 14.18
N ILE A 169 2.07 -17.57 13.11
CA ILE A 169 1.59 -18.03 11.79
C ILE A 169 1.17 -19.51 11.85
N ALA A 170 2.00 -20.36 12.46
CA ALA A 170 1.71 -21.78 12.63
C ALA A 170 0.45 -22.01 13.48
N ALA A 171 0.26 -21.23 14.54
CA ALA A 171 -0.95 -21.26 15.38
C ALA A 171 -2.18 -20.87 14.56
N MET A 172 -2.16 -19.73 13.85
CA MET A 172 -3.27 -19.28 13.00
C MET A 172 -3.64 -20.30 11.92
N ARG A 173 -2.64 -20.95 11.31
CA ARG A 173 -2.84 -22.00 10.31
C ARG A 173 -3.46 -23.28 10.90
N SER A 174 -3.18 -23.56 12.17
CA SER A 174 -3.67 -24.75 12.88
C SER A 174 -5.08 -24.60 13.43
N GLU A 175 -5.69 -23.42 13.33
CA GLU A 175 -7.07 -23.17 13.76
C GLU A 175 -8.07 -24.04 12.99
N LYS A 176 -8.78 -24.91 13.71
CA LYS A 176 -9.79 -25.79 13.14
C LYS A 176 -11.14 -25.07 13.06
N ASN A 177 -11.91 -25.34 12.01
CA ASN A 177 -13.25 -24.77 11.79
C ASN A 177 -13.28 -23.23 11.77
N THR A 178 -12.18 -22.59 11.35
CA THR A 178 -12.13 -21.13 11.12
C THR A 178 -11.75 -20.86 9.66
N ARG A 179 -12.34 -19.80 9.09
CA ARG A 179 -12.01 -19.31 7.75
C ARG A 179 -10.52 -19.01 7.62
N ARG A 180 -9.94 -18.35 8.63
CA ARG A 180 -8.51 -18.05 8.69
C ARG A 180 -7.68 -19.32 8.56
N GLY A 181 -7.94 -20.34 9.38
CA GLY A 181 -7.21 -21.60 9.32
C GLY A 181 -7.36 -22.30 7.97
N GLU A 182 -8.56 -22.28 7.37
CA GLU A 182 -8.80 -22.86 6.05
C GLU A 182 -7.99 -22.17 4.95
N ILE A 183 -8.01 -20.84 4.90
CA ILE A 183 -7.23 -20.04 3.97
C ILE A 183 -5.74 -20.28 4.17
N LEU A 184 -5.25 -20.29 5.40
CA LEU A 184 -3.82 -20.48 5.65
C LEU A 184 -3.34 -21.90 5.38
N ARG A 185 -4.22 -22.91 5.36
CA ARG A 185 -3.82 -24.29 5.01
C ARG A 185 -3.55 -24.49 3.53
N THR A 186 -3.95 -23.56 2.64
CA THR A 186 -3.72 -23.66 1.20
C THR A 186 -2.25 -23.54 0.81
N HIS A 187 -1.40 -23.02 1.70
CA HIS A 187 0.04 -22.92 1.50
C HIS A 187 0.82 -23.57 2.66
N SER A 188 2.09 -23.90 2.39
CA SER A 188 3.01 -24.40 3.40
C SER A 188 3.40 -23.29 4.39
N LEU A 189 3.84 -23.66 5.60
CA LEU A 189 4.35 -22.68 6.56
C LEU A 189 5.58 -21.94 5.99
N GLN A 190 6.45 -22.65 5.28
CA GLN A 190 7.65 -22.07 4.64
C GLN A 190 7.30 -21.00 3.61
N ASN A 191 6.22 -21.18 2.85
CA ASN A 191 5.76 -20.17 1.90
C ASN A 191 5.40 -18.86 2.64
N PHE A 192 4.73 -18.96 3.80
CA PHE A 192 4.42 -17.78 4.61
C PHE A 192 5.65 -17.16 5.24
N ILE A 193 6.61 -17.96 5.72
CA ILE A 193 7.86 -17.43 6.30
C ILE A 193 8.60 -16.57 5.27
N GLN A 194 8.66 -17.01 4.01
CA GLN A 194 9.27 -16.23 2.93
C GLN A 194 8.58 -14.87 2.70
N ILE A 195 7.24 -14.85 2.68
CA ILE A 195 6.47 -13.60 2.56
C ILE A 195 6.64 -12.73 3.81
N ASN A 196 6.58 -13.33 5.00
CA ASN A 196 6.72 -12.68 6.30
C ASN A 196 8.06 -11.95 6.42
N ASN A 197 9.15 -12.62 6.05
CA ASN A 197 10.50 -12.06 6.11
C ASN A 197 10.69 -10.88 5.14
N SER A 198 9.92 -10.85 4.05
CA SER A 198 10.00 -9.76 3.08
C SER A 198 9.54 -8.43 3.67
N PHE A 199 8.58 -8.42 4.62
CA PHE A 199 8.05 -7.19 5.22
C PHE A 199 9.09 -6.32 5.91
N HIS A 200 10.14 -6.91 6.51
CA HIS A 200 11.18 -6.14 7.19
C HIS A 200 11.81 -5.08 6.28
N GLN A 201 12.08 -5.43 5.02
CA GLN A 201 12.68 -4.49 4.08
C GLN A 201 11.71 -3.38 3.67
N TYR A 202 10.41 -3.69 3.52
CA TYR A 202 9.39 -2.67 3.25
C TYR A 202 9.24 -1.71 4.42
N ALA A 203 9.14 -2.24 5.64
CA ALA A 203 9.01 -1.44 6.86
C ALA A 203 10.18 -0.48 7.02
N GLN A 204 11.42 -0.99 6.98
CA GLN A 204 12.64 -0.18 7.09
C GLN A 204 12.76 0.88 5.99
N THR A 205 12.35 0.56 4.76
CA THR A 205 12.43 1.49 3.64
C THR A 205 11.35 2.56 3.71
N LEU A 206 10.15 2.21 4.18
CA LEU A 206 8.95 3.03 4.14
C LEU A 206 8.53 3.54 5.52
N TRP A 207 7.65 2.81 6.22
CA TRP A 207 6.90 3.36 7.35
C TRP A 207 7.67 3.41 8.68
N ASP A 208 8.77 2.66 8.81
CA ASP A 208 9.72 2.77 9.94
C ASP A 208 10.93 3.66 9.62
N ASN A 209 10.96 4.27 8.43
CA ASN A 209 12.08 5.08 8.01
C ASN A 209 12.11 6.42 8.74
N SER A 210 12.91 6.52 9.80
CA SER A 210 13.02 7.72 10.65
C SER A 210 13.49 8.99 9.94
N ARG A 211 14.06 8.87 8.73
CA ARG A 211 14.46 10.02 7.91
C ARG A 211 13.27 10.64 7.15
N SER A 212 12.12 9.96 7.13
CA SER A 212 10.92 10.38 6.41
C SER A 212 9.78 10.59 7.42
N PRO A 213 9.53 11.84 7.86
CA PRO A 213 8.38 12.11 8.71
C PRO A 213 7.12 11.65 7.98
N SER A 214 6.24 10.92 8.67
CA SER A 214 5.14 10.25 7.98
C SER A 214 3.85 10.16 8.79
N LEU A 215 2.75 10.04 8.06
CA LEU A 215 1.42 9.76 8.56
C LEU A 215 0.88 8.48 7.94
N GLY A 216 0.06 7.75 8.68
CA GLY A 216 -0.73 6.64 8.16
C GLY A 216 -2.19 7.01 7.98
N VAL A 217 -2.78 6.62 6.86
CA VAL A 217 -4.22 6.59 6.63
C VAL A 217 -4.61 5.15 6.32
N VAL A 218 -5.27 4.48 7.26
CA VAL A 218 -5.69 3.08 7.15
C VAL A 218 -7.18 3.02 6.86
N ILE A 219 -7.54 2.52 5.69
CA ILE A 219 -8.92 2.19 5.34
C ILE A 219 -9.23 0.83 5.96
N SER A 220 -9.95 0.84 7.07
CA SER A 220 -10.38 -0.33 7.84
C SER A 220 -11.69 -0.87 7.29
N ALA A 221 -11.69 -2.13 6.87
CA ALA A 221 -12.86 -2.79 6.30
C ALA A 221 -12.92 -4.28 6.70
N ASP A 222 -14.07 -4.91 6.45
CA ASP A 222 -14.18 -6.36 6.44
C ASP A 222 -13.53 -6.94 5.18
N VAL A 223 -12.62 -7.89 5.36
CA VAL A 223 -11.92 -8.58 4.28
C VAL A 223 -12.87 -9.47 3.47
N GLN A 224 -14.05 -9.80 3.99
CA GLN A 224 -15.11 -10.49 3.24
C GLN A 224 -15.57 -9.69 2.01
N ASN A 225 -15.57 -8.36 2.10
CA ASN A 225 -16.06 -7.49 1.02
C ASN A 225 -15.11 -7.43 -0.18
N ILE A 226 -13.83 -7.81 -0.01
CA ILE A 226 -12.80 -7.72 -1.07
C ILE A 226 -13.20 -8.50 -2.32
N TYR A 227 -13.78 -9.68 -2.15
CA TYR A 227 -14.20 -10.50 -3.28
C TYR A 227 -15.27 -9.78 -4.10
N GLU A 228 -16.31 -9.27 -3.44
CA GLU A 228 -17.40 -8.55 -4.11
C GLU A 228 -16.89 -7.27 -4.77
N TRP A 229 -16.08 -6.48 -4.07
CA TRP A 229 -15.49 -5.28 -4.63
C TRP A 229 -14.58 -5.55 -5.84
N ARG A 230 -13.83 -6.65 -5.81
CA ARG A 230 -13.01 -7.05 -6.95
C ARG A 230 -13.88 -7.52 -8.12
N GLN A 231 -14.96 -8.23 -7.84
CA GLN A 231 -15.92 -8.65 -8.86
C GLN A 231 -16.61 -7.44 -9.52
N GLU A 232 -17.02 -6.44 -8.76
CA GLU A 232 -17.56 -5.17 -9.26
C GLU A 232 -16.56 -4.48 -10.20
N GLN A 233 -15.31 -4.38 -9.77
CA GLN A 233 -14.23 -3.77 -10.55
C GLN A 233 -13.99 -4.52 -11.87
N GLU A 234 -13.97 -5.85 -11.83
CA GLU A 234 -13.77 -6.69 -13.02
C GLU A 234 -14.95 -6.56 -13.99
N THR A 235 -16.17 -6.52 -13.47
CA THR A 235 -17.39 -6.31 -14.27
C THR A 235 -17.36 -4.97 -15.00
N HIS A 236 -16.92 -3.91 -14.31
CA HIS A 236 -16.73 -2.59 -14.93
C HIS A 236 -15.67 -2.63 -16.03
N LEU A 237 -14.51 -3.25 -15.77
CA LEU A 237 -13.44 -3.37 -16.77
C LEU A 237 -13.88 -4.13 -18.02
N ILE A 238 -14.61 -5.23 -17.86
CA ILE A 238 -15.17 -5.99 -18.98
C ILE A 238 -16.16 -5.13 -19.78
N SER A 239 -16.98 -4.32 -19.10
CA SER A 239 -17.94 -3.44 -19.77
C SER A 239 -17.26 -2.36 -20.62
N GLU A 240 -16.06 -1.90 -20.22
CA GLU A 240 -15.31 -0.86 -20.93
C GLU A 240 -14.37 -1.42 -22.02
N SER A 241 -13.76 -2.57 -21.77
CA SER A 241 -12.66 -3.11 -22.59
C SER A 241 -12.99 -4.39 -23.35
N GLY A 242 -14.13 -5.02 -23.05
CA GLY A 242 -14.57 -6.30 -23.61
C GLY A 242 -13.76 -7.52 -23.13
N HIS A 243 -12.76 -7.33 -22.26
CA HIS A 243 -11.88 -8.38 -21.77
C HIS A 243 -11.71 -8.30 -20.26
N GLY A 244 -11.53 -9.43 -19.59
CA GLY A 244 -11.32 -9.50 -18.14
C GLY A 244 -11.34 -10.93 -17.62
N MET A 245 -11.21 -11.06 -16.31
CA MET A 245 -11.24 -12.34 -15.59
C MET A 245 -12.67 -12.88 -15.43
N SER A 246 -12.83 -14.20 -15.51
CA SER A 246 -14.05 -14.88 -15.05
C SER A 246 -14.21 -14.76 -13.53
N ASN A 247 -15.39 -15.07 -13.00
CA ASN A 247 -15.65 -15.08 -11.56
C ASN A 247 -14.69 -16.02 -10.81
N GLU A 248 -14.37 -17.18 -11.39
CA GLU A 248 -13.43 -18.15 -10.83
C GLU A 248 -12.00 -17.59 -10.81
N GLN A 249 -11.61 -16.89 -11.88
CA GLN A 249 -10.31 -16.22 -11.97
C GLN A 249 -10.20 -15.06 -10.97
N VAL A 250 -11.26 -14.27 -10.81
CA VAL A 250 -11.35 -13.23 -9.76
C VAL A 250 -11.21 -13.86 -8.38
N LYS A 251 -11.90 -14.97 -8.12
CA LYS A 251 -11.80 -15.69 -6.84
C LYS A 251 -10.37 -16.19 -6.61
N ALA A 252 -9.76 -16.82 -7.59
CA ALA A 252 -8.39 -17.30 -7.51
C ALA A 252 -7.40 -16.15 -7.28
N PHE A 253 -7.60 -15.01 -7.97
CA PHE A 253 -6.82 -13.80 -7.78
C PHE A 253 -6.91 -13.31 -6.33
N VAL A 254 -8.12 -13.10 -5.82
CA VAL A 254 -8.35 -12.61 -4.45
C VAL A 254 -7.77 -13.57 -3.41
N LEU A 255 -7.93 -14.89 -3.62
CA LEU A 255 -7.39 -15.91 -2.72
C LEU A 255 -5.86 -15.86 -2.58
N ARG A 256 -5.12 -15.34 -3.56
CA ARG A 256 -3.66 -15.14 -3.43
C ARG A 256 -3.32 -14.10 -2.35
N TYR A 257 -4.15 -13.08 -2.17
CA TYR A 257 -3.91 -11.98 -1.23
C TYR A 257 -4.50 -12.24 0.16
N MET A 258 -5.57 -13.05 0.23
CA MET A 258 -6.30 -13.35 1.46
C MET A 258 -5.42 -13.81 2.63
N PRO A 259 -4.41 -14.68 2.46
CA PRO A 259 -3.54 -15.05 3.58
C PRO A 259 -2.87 -13.86 4.27
N CYS A 260 -2.45 -12.84 3.51
CA CYS A 260 -1.84 -11.65 4.09
C CYS A 260 -2.87 -10.82 4.87
N TYR A 261 -4.11 -10.74 4.38
CA TYR A 261 -5.19 -10.09 5.11
C TYR A 261 -5.59 -10.83 6.39
N GLU A 262 -5.48 -12.16 6.42
CA GLU A 262 -5.80 -12.94 7.62
C GLU A 262 -4.69 -12.89 8.69
N ILE A 263 -3.43 -12.75 8.29
CA ILE A 263 -2.27 -12.73 9.21
C ILE A 263 -1.97 -11.31 9.71
N TYR A 264 -1.83 -10.33 8.81
CA TYR A 264 -1.17 -9.05 9.13
C TYR A 264 -2.14 -7.88 9.32
N TYR A 265 -3.20 -7.84 8.51
CA TYR A 265 -4.16 -6.73 8.51
C TYR A 265 -4.88 -6.51 9.85
N PRO A 266 -5.25 -7.54 10.65
CA PRO A 266 -5.90 -7.31 11.94
C PRO A 266 -5.05 -6.46 12.89
N LEU A 267 -3.72 -6.65 12.89
CA LEU A 267 -2.80 -5.84 13.69
C LEU A 267 -2.77 -4.39 13.20
N LEU A 268 -2.71 -4.15 11.89
CA LEU A 268 -2.75 -2.78 11.35
C LEU A 268 -4.05 -2.07 11.74
N LYS A 269 -5.21 -2.73 11.54
CA LYS A 269 -6.52 -2.17 11.88
C LYS A 269 -6.67 -1.84 13.36
N THR A 270 -6.21 -2.73 14.24
CA THR A 270 -6.45 -2.62 15.69
C THR A 270 -5.35 -1.86 16.42
N GLY A 271 -4.09 -2.08 16.05
CA GLY A 271 -2.92 -1.46 16.64
C GLY A 271 -2.68 -0.05 16.15
N GLY A 272 -2.90 0.22 14.86
CA GLY A 272 -2.78 1.57 14.28
C GLY A 272 -1.39 2.19 14.42
N ASN A 273 -0.32 1.39 14.50
CA ASN A 273 1.05 1.91 14.46
C ASN A 273 1.45 2.03 12.98
N PHE A 274 1.20 3.18 12.37
CA PHE A 274 1.50 3.37 10.95
C PHE A 274 1.80 4.85 10.66
N GLY A 275 3.06 5.15 10.36
CA GLY A 275 3.54 6.53 10.24
C GLY A 275 4.12 7.06 11.55
N THR A 276 5.19 7.84 11.44
CA THR A 276 5.98 8.29 12.59
C THR A 276 5.33 9.41 13.40
N ARG A 277 4.39 10.15 12.82
CA ARG A 277 3.73 11.30 13.48
C ARG A 277 2.28 11.03 13.88
N GLY A 278 1.67 9.98 13.32
CA GLY A 278 0.32 9.58 13.66
C GLY A 278 -0.36 8.74 12.59
N THR A 279 -1.48 8.15 12.97
CA THR A 279 -2.30 7.29 12.11
C THR A 279 -3.77 7.65 12.25
N LEU A 280 -4.43 7.86 11.12
CA LEU A 280 -5.89 7.92 11.02
C LEU A 280 -6.41 6.57 10.50
N ILE A 281 -7.35 5.97 11.22
CA ILE A 281 -8.07 4.78 10.79
C ILE A 281 -9.48 5.20 10.40
N VAL A 282 -9.83 4.97 9.14
CA VAL A 282 -11.13 5.24 8.54
C VAL A 282 -11.84 3.92 8.32
N SER A 283 -12.84 3.61 9.15
CA SER A 283 -13.65 2.40 9.00
C SER A 283 -14.73 2.62 7.95
N ILE A 284 -14.86 1.67 7.03
CA ILE A 284 -15.88 1.68 5.98
C ILE A 284 -16.75 0.42 6.00
N ASP A 285 -17.99 0.56 5.55
CA ASP A 285 -18.90 -0.57 5.32
C ASP A 285 -18.73 -1.18 3.91
N LYS A 286 -19.68 -2.03 3.50
CA LYS A 286 -19.67 -2.73 2.22
C LYS A 286 -19.90 -1.80 1.04
N GLU A 287 -20.67 -0.74 1.24
CA GLU A 287 -20.97 0.31 0.27
C GLU A 287 -19.82 1.32 0.14
N ARG A 288 -18.78 1.16 0.97
CA ARG A 288 -17.60 2.04 1.09
C ARG A 288 -17.93 3.38 1.73
N ASP A 289 -19.05 3.46 2.44
CA ASP A 289 -19.41 4.60 3.26
C ASP A 289 -18.60 4.59 4.56
N VAL A 290 -18.22 5.79 5.03
CA VAL A 290 -17.46 5.95 6.27
C VAL A 290 -18.39 5.73 7.46
N VAL A 291 -18.06 4.74 8.30
CA VAL A 291 -18.83 4.36 9.49
C VAL A 291 -18.09 4.59 10.81
N GLY A 292 -16.82 5.00 10.77
CA GLY A 292 -16.08 5.34 11.97
C GLY A 292 -14.69 5.91 11.70
N LEU A 293 -14.21 6.71 12.65
CA LEU A 293 -12.88 7.33 12.62
C LEU A 293 -12.17 7.07 13.94
N ARG A 294 -10.88 6.80 13.85
CA ARG A 294 -10.02 6.68 15.03
C ARG A 294 -8.63 7.20 14.72
N GLU A 295 -8.20 8.22 15.45
CA GLU A 295 -6.85 8.75 15.38
C GLU A 295 -5.97 8.13 16.46
N LYS A 296 -4.70 7.91 16.10
CA LYS A 296 -3.63 7.52 17.02
C LYS A 296 -2.45 8.45 16.82
N GLN A 297 -1.94 8.99 17.92
CA GLN A 297 -0.71 9.79 17.93
C GLN A 297 0.49 8.90 17.53
N GLY A 298 1.50 9.50 16.89
CA GLY A 298 2.77 8.84 16.61
C GLY A 298 3.47 8.39 17.90
N ALA A 299 4.34 7.39 17.78
CA ALA A 299 5.16 6.88 18.87
C ALA A 299 6.43 7.72 19.05
#